data_AF-A0A9D2RK45-F1
#
_entry.id   AF-A0A9D2RK45-F1
#
_cell.length_a   1.000
_cell.length_b   1.000
_cell.length_c   1.000
_cell.angle_alpha   90.00
_cell.angle_beta   90.00
_cell.angle_gamma   90.00
#
_symmetry.space_group_name_H-M   'P 1'
#
loop_
_entity.id
_entity.type
_entity.pdbx_description
1 polymer ?
#
loop_
_entity_poly.entity_id
_entity_poly.type
_entity_poly.pdbx_seq_one_letter_code
_entity_poly.pdbx_strand_id
1 'polypeptide(L)'
;MTRKKQAGHPILKVEPGSIGEELELEPGDLLLEINGNPVEDIFDYEYYVDSPSLTMLVQKSNGEEWELEIENDYEDLGLTFENGLMSDYRSCCNKCIFCFIDQMPPGMRDTLYFKDDDSRLSFLQGNYVTLTNMKE
;
A
#
# COMPACT_ATOMS: atom_id res chain seq x y z
N MET A 1 -8.03 25.29 9.32
CA MET A 1 -7.14 24.11 9.36
C MET A 1 -8.02 22.89 9.20
N THR A 2 -8.33 22.53 7.95
CA THR A 2 -9.15 21.37 7.63
C THR A 2 -8.29 20.14 7.86
N ARG A 3 -8.66 19.29 8.85
CA ARG A 3 -8.09 17.95 9.01
C ARG A 3 -8.21 17.26 7.63
N LYS A 4 -7.09 16.99 6.96
CA LYS A 4 -7.07 16.08 5.82
C LYS A 4 -7.70 14.78 6.33
N LYS A 5 -8.73 14.28 5.66
CA LYS A 5 -9.19 12.89 5.87
C LYS A 5 -7.94 12.02 5.77
N GLN A 6 -7.57 11.34 6.85
CA GLN A 6 -6.60 10.24 6.76
C GLN A 6 -7.24 9.23 5.81
N ALA A 7 -6.58 9.03 4.66
CA ALA A 7 -6.97 8.00 3.71
C ALA A 7 -6.42 6.70 4.28
N GLY A 8 -7.23 5.99 5.07
CA GLY A 8 -6.89 4.66 5.55
C GLY A 8 -6.91 3.63 4.44
N HIS A 9 -6.25 2.50 4.67
CA HIS A 9 -6.16 1.41 3.71
C HIS A 9 -7.27 0.38 3.99
N PRO A 10 -8.19 0.15 3.05
CA PRO A 10 -9.28 -0.81 3.23
C PRO A 10 -8.76 -2.24 3.21
N ILE A 11 -9.10 -3.00 4.24
CA ILE A 11 -8.86 -4.43 4.33
C ILE A 11 -9.82 -5.13 3.36
N LEU A 12 -9.27 -5.84 2.39
CA LEU A 12 -10.04 -6.61 1.39
C LEU A 12 -10.33 -8.03 1.89
N LYS A 13 -9.36 -8.65 2.57
CA LYS A 13 -9.46 -10.02 3.05
C LYS A 13 -8.64 -10.21 4.31
N VAL A 14 -9.17 -11.04 5.20
CA VAL A 14 -8.49 -11.55 6.39
C VAL A 14 -8.34 -13.06 6.24
N GLU A 15 -7.16 -13.60 6.53
CA GLU A 15 -6.90 -15.03 6.42
C GLU A 15 -7.48 -15.80 7.63
N PRO A 16 -8.14 -16.96 7.43
CA PRO A 16 -8.63 -17.76 8.54
C PRO A 16 -7.49 -18.30 9.40
N GLY A 17 -7.61 -18.18 10.73
CA GLY A 17 -6.58 -18.56 11.70
C GLY A 17 -5.40 -17.61 11.77
N SER A 18 -5.51 -16.41 11.18
CA SER A 18 -4.49 -15.36 11.30
C SER A 18 -4.72 -14.49 12.52
N ILE A 19 -3.68 -13.74 12.92
CA ILE A 19 -3.76 -12.72 13.97
C ILE A 19 -4.87 -11.72 13.66
N GLY A 20 -5.07 -11.35 12.40
CA GLY A 20 -6.14 -10.45 12.00
C GLY A 20 -7.55 -10.99 12.29
N GLU A 21 -7.78 -12.29 12.11
CA GLU A 21 -9.07 -12.91 12.46
C GLU A 21 -9.27 -12.99 13.97
N GLU A 22 -8.21 -13.30 14.73
CA GLU A 22 -8.25 -13.34 16.21
C GLU A 22 -8.57 -11.97 16.81
N LEU A 23 -8.17 -10.88 16.14
CA LEU A 23 -8.46 -9.50 16.52
C LEU A 23 -9.81 -8.99 16.00
N GLU A 24 -10.65 -9.87 15.45
CA GLU A 24 -11.98 -9.55 14.92
C GLU A 24 -11.94 -8.48 13.81
N LEU A 25 -10.86 -8.45 13.02
CA LEU A 25 -10.80 -7.63 11.82
C LEU A 25 -11.63 -8.26 10.71
N GLU A 26 -12.30 -7.41 9.95
CA GLU A 26 -13.21 -7.83 8.89
C GLU A 26 -12.89 -7.10 7.58
N PRO A 27 -13.20 -7.73 6.43
CA PRO A 27 -13.19 -7.03 5.16
C PRO A 27 -14.06 -5.76 5.20
N GLY A 28 -13.49 -4.63 4.80
CA GLY A 28 -14.12 -3.32 4.82
C GLY A 28 -13.69 -2.42 5.99
N ASP A 29 -12.98 -2.95 6.97
CA ASP A 29 -12.29 -2.13 7.97
C ASP A 29 -11.14 -1.34 7.33
N LEU A 30 -10.82 -0.19 7.90
CA LEU A 30 -9.81 0.74 7.39
C LEU A 30 -8.62 0.80 8.35
N LEU A 31 -7.44 0.42 7.88
CA LEU A 31 -6.19 0.65 8.59
C LEU A 31 -5.81 2.14 8.53
N LEU A 32 -5.70 2.80 9.68
CA LEU A 32 -5.35 4.22 9.76
C LEU A 32 -3.88 4.42 10.09
N GLU A 33 -3.41 3.80 11.17
CA GLU A 33 -2.06 4.01 11.71
C GLU A 33 -1.50 2.72 12.33
N ILE A 34 -0.17 2.60 12.34
CA ILE A 34 0.55 1.60 13.12
C ILE A 34 1.61 2.31 13.97
N ASN A 35 1.64 2.01 15.27
CA ASN A 35 2.51 2.64 16.26
C ASN A 35 2.40 4.17 16.29
N GLY A 36 1.20 4.70 16.02
CA GLY A 36 0.92 6.15 15.91
C GLY A 36 1.51 6.82 14.67
N ASN A 37 1.96 6.04 13.68
CA ASN A 37 2.43 6.54 12.40
C ASN A 37 1.41 6.19 11.30
N PRO A 38 1.08 7.14 10.41
CA PRO A 38 0.25 6.84 9.24
C PRO A 38 1.00 5.89 8.32
N VAL A 39 0.27 4.92 7.76
CA VAL A 39 0.80 4.00 6.74
C VAL A 39 0.60 4.68 5.38
N GLU A 40 1.66 5.03 4.65
CA GLU A 40 1.51 5.65 3.32
C GLU A 40 1.50 4.61 2.20
N ASP A 41 2.30 3.56 2.33
CA ASP A 41 2.37 2.47 1.37
C ASP A 41 2.73 1.10 1.97
N ILE A 42 2.89 0.11 1.11
CA ILE A 42 3.20 -1.28 1.50
C ILE A 42 4.50 -1.42 2.29
N PHE A 43 5.51 -0.58 2.05
CA PHE A 43 6.77 -0.68 2.79
C PHE A 43 6.65 -0.15 4.20
N ASP A 44 5.88 0.91 4.40
CA ASP A 44 5.57 1.38 5.75
C ASP A 44 4.84 0.28 6.53
N TYR A 45 3.87 -0.39 5.89
CA TYR A 45 3.15 -1.51 6.50
C TYR A 45 4.10 -2.66 6.86
N GLU A 46 4.89 -3.17 5.91
CA GLU A 46 5.85 -4.26 6.17
C GLU A 46 6.85 -3.88 7.27
N TYR A 47 7.34 -2.64 7.26
CA TYR A 47 8.29 -2.16 8.26
C TYR A 47 7.68 -2.06 9.66
N TYR A 48 6.44 -1.55 9.78
CA TYR A 48 5.81 -1.40 11.09
C TYR A 48 5.30 -2.72 11.68
N VAL A 49 4.96 -3.69 10.83
CA VAL A 49 4.55 -5.04 11.25
C VAL A 49 5.74 -5.89 11.69
N ASP A 50 6.94 -5.61 11.19
CA ASP A 50 8.22 -6.23 11.57
C ASP A 50 8.70 -5.80 12.98
N SER A 51 7.84 -5.96 13.98
CA SER A 51 8.07 -5.60 15.38
C SER A 51 7.51 -6.68 16.30
N PRO A 52 8.16 -6.99 17.44
CA PRO A 52 7.68 -7.98 18.39
C PRO A 52 6.34 -7.59 19.06
N SER A 53 6.05 -6.30 19.08
CA SER A 53 4.75 -5.77 19.47
C SER A 53 4.46 -4.48 18.72
N LEU A 54 3.19 -4.26 18.41
CA LEU A 54 2.73 -3.07 17.70
C LEU A 54 1.33 -2.68 18.14
N THR A 55 1.00 -1.41 17.96
CA THR A 55 -0.35 -0.87 18.19
C THR A 55 -0.95 -0.45 16.86
N MET A 56 -2.07 -1.05 16.47
CA MET A 56 -2.74 -0.79 15.20
C MET A 56 -4.04 -0.02 15.43
N LEU A 57 -4.20 1.10 14.74
CA LEU A 57 -5.44 1.88 14.77
C LEU A 57 -6.25 1.56 13.51
N VAL A 58 -7.45 1.00 13.71
CA VAL A 58 -8.38 0.66 12.64
C VAL A 58 -9.70 1.37 12.82
N GLN A 59 -10.36 1.73 11.72
CA GLN A 59 -11.73 2.19 11.72
C GLN A 59 -12.63 1.09 11.19
N LYS A 60 -13.55 0.62 12.04
CA LYS A 60 -14.55 -0.37 11.68
C LYS A 60 -15.55 0.21 10.66
N SER A 61 -16.23 -0.66 9.93
CA SER A 61 -17.27 -0.26 8.96
C SER A 61 -18.42 0.58 9.53
N ASN A 62 -18.65 0.53 10.85
CA ASN A 62 -19.62 1.35 11.59
C ASN A 62 -19.13 2.79 11.89
N GLY A 63 -17.85 3.09 11.62
CA GLY A 63 -17.19 4.36 11.88
C GLY A 63 -16.49 4.47 13.24
N GLU A 64 -16.54 3.43 14.07
CA GLU A 64 -15.80 3.38 15.34
C GLU A 64 -14.31 3.13 15.10
N GLU A 65 -13.46 3.81 15.85
CA GLU A 65 -12.01 3.63 15.82
C GLU A 65 -11.61 2.68 16.95
N TRP A 66 -10.89 1.62 16.61
CA TRP A 66 -10.38 0.60 17.52
C TRP A 66 -8.85 0.67 17.52
N GLU A 67 -8.27 0.71 18.72
CA GLU A 67 -6.84 0.61 18.95
C GLU A 67 -6.54 -0.82 19.43
N LEU A 68 -5.78 -1.56 18.62
CA LEU A 68 -5.48 -2.97 18.81
C LEU A 68 -4.01 -3.12 19.19
N GLU A 69 -3.75 -3.62 20.39
CA GLU A 69 -2.40 -4.03 20.79
C GLU A 69 -2.14 -5.45 20.30
N ILE A 70 -1.11 -5.62 19.49
CA ILE A 70 -0.75 -6.89 18.85
C ILE A 70 0.63 -7.30 19.35
N GLU A 71 0.71 -8.47 19.99
CA GLU A 71 1.98 -9.18 20.19
C GLU A 71 2.25 -10.01 18.93
N ASN A 72 3.32 -9.68 18.21
CA ASN A 72 3.66 -10.35 16.95
C ASN A 72 5.00 -11.06 17.12
N ASP A 73 5.11 -12.34 16.78
CA ASP A 73 6.41 -13.05 16.77
C ASP A 73 7.05 -13.02 15.36
N TYR A 74 7.01 -11.84 14.73
CA TYR A 74 7.42 -11.62 13.33
C TYR A 74 6.63 -12.47 12.32
N GLU A 75 5.37 -12.74 12.63
CA GLU A 75 4.44 -13.43 11.75
C GLU A 75 3.64 -12.42 10.90
N ASP A 76 3.05 -12.92 9.81
CA ASP A 76 2.13 -12.13 8.98
C ASP A 76 0.78 -11.97 9.73
N LEU A 77 0.26 -10.75 9.76
CA LEU A 77 -1.06 -10.47 10.33
C LEU A 77 -2.21 -11.13 9.55
N GLY A 78 -1.94 -11.63 8.34
CA GLY A 78 -2.93 -12.28 7.47
C GLY A 78 -3.92 -11.30 6.85
N LEU A 79 -3.48 -10.06 6.65
CA LEU A 79 -4.30 -8.98 6.09
C LEU A 79 -3.93 -8.73 4.64
N THR A 80 -4.94 -8.71 3.77
CA THR A 80 -4.80 -8.30 2.37
C THR A 80 -5.57 -7.00 2.16
N PHE A 81 -4.93 -6.00 1.58
CA PHE A 81 -5.56 -4.70 1.26
C PHE A 81 -6.05 -4.64 -0.19
N GLU A 82 -6.99 -3.74 -0.48
CA GLU A 82 -7.59 -3.60 -1.82
C GLU A 82 -6.55 -3.26 -2.90
N ASN A 83 -5.56 -2.45 -2.54
CA ASN A 83 -4.42 -2.15 -3.40
C ASN A 83 -3.16 -2.78 -2.81
N GLY A 84 -2.50 -3.64 -3.58
CA GLY A 84 -1.28 -4.33 -3.14
C GLY A 84 -0.08 -3.42 -2.88
N LEU A 85 -0.06 -2.21 -3.45
CA LEU A 85 0.92 -1.17 -3.10
C LEU A 85 0.45 -0.27 -1.96
N MET A 86 -0.78 -0.50 -1.48
CA MET A 86 -1.50 0.36 -0.52
C MET A 86 -1.52 1.83 -0.97
N SER A 87 -1.36 2.10 -2.26
CA SER A 87 -1.22 3.45 -2.79
C SER A 87 -1.31 3.44 -4.31
N ASP A 88 -1.73 4.55 -4.90
CA ASP A 88 -1.85 4.67 -6.35
C ASP A 88 -0.50 4.47 -7.04
N TYR A 89 -0.54 3.81 -8.21
CA TYR A 89 0.62 3.63 -9.07
C TYR A 89 1.18 4.98 -9.50
N ARG A 90 2.49 5.16 -9.36
CA ARG A 90 3.18 6.35 -9.88
C ARG A 90 3.52 6.16 -11.36
N SER A 91 2.95 7.02 -12.22
CA SER A 91 3.26 6.99 -13.64
C SER A 91 4.51 7.78 -14.00
N CYS A 92 5.34 7.25 -14.91
CA CYS A 92 6.53 7.93 -15.42
C CYS A 92 6.18 9.27 -16.06
N CYS A 93 6.82 10.32 -15.56
CA CYS A 93 6.74 11.65 -16.15
C CYS A 93 7.93 11.96 -17.09
N ASN A 94 8.87 11.02 -17.26
CA ASN A 94 10.03 11.21 -18.13
C ASN A 94 9.63 11.27 -19.61
N LYS A 95 10.25 12.21 -20.33
CA LYS A 95 10.09 12.38 -21.78
C LYS A 95 11.32 11.87 -22.52
N CYS A 96 11.69 10.63 -22.26
CA CYS A 96 12.84 9.99 -22.89
C CYS A 96 12.60 9.87 -24.40
N ILE A 97 13.56 10.32 -25.22
CA ILE A 97 13.48 10.18 -26.70
C ILE A 97 13.33 8.72 -27.16
N PHE A 98 13.79 7.78 -26.34
CA PHE A 98 13.74 6.33 -26.58
C PHE A 98 12.58 5.63 -25.86
N CYS A 99 11.57 6.35 -25.37
CA CYS A 99 10.45 5.73 -24.66
C CYS A 99 9.56 4.91 -25.62
N PHE A 100 9.60 3.58 -25.52
CA PHE A 100 8.80 2.70 -26.37
C PHE A 100 7.29 2.91 -26.21
N ILE A 101 6.83 3.29 -25.01
CA ILE A 101 5.42 3.59 -24.73
C ILE A 101 4.97 4.85 -25.50
N ASP A 102 5.80 5.89 -25.55
CA ASP A 102 5.52 7.11 -26.35
C ASP A 102 5.54 6.85 -27.86
N GLN A 103 6.27 5.83 -28.29
CA GLN A 103 6.40 5.47 -29.70
C GLN A 103 5.28 4.54 -30.19
N MET A 104 4.36 4.11 -29.33
CA MET A 104 3.26 3.24 -29.73
C MET A 104 2.22 3.97 -30.59
N PRO A 105 1.65 3.28 -31.60
CA PRO A 105 0.58 3.85 -32.42
C PRO A 105 -0.69 4.09 -31.59
N PRO A 106 -1.54 5.07 -31.95
CA PRO A 106 -2.81 5.34 -31.27
C PRO A 106 -3.84 4.23 -31.52
N GLY A 107 -4.78 4.05 -30.59
CA GLY A 107 -5.88 3.08 -30.71
C GLY A 107 -5.58 1.66 -30.19
N MET A 108 -4.46 1.47 -29.48
CA MET A 108 -4.15 0.25 -28.74
C MET A 108 -4.89 0.22 -27.40
N ARG A 109 -4.81 -0.90 -26.67
CA ARG A 109 -5.43 -1.06 -25.34
C ARG A 109 -4.85 -0.02 -24.37
N ASP A 110 -5.71 0.67 -23.62
CA ASP A 110 -5.32 1.76 -22.71
C ASP A 110 -4.21 1.39 -21.73
N THR A 111 -4.21 0.16 -21.22
CA THR A 111 -3.19 -0.31 -20.27
C THR A 111 -1.79 -0.39 -20.87
N LEU A 112 -1.66 -0.42 -22.20
CA LEU A 112 -0.35 -0.39 -22.86
C LEU A 112 0.28 1.00 -22.79
N TYR A 113 -0.50 2.07 -22.72
CA TYR A 113 0.02 3.45 -22.68
C TYR A 113 0.45 3.91 -21.28
N PHE A 114 0.26 3.07 -20.27
CA PHE A 114 0.73 3.35 -18.92
C PHE A 114 2.26 3.24 -18.88
N LYS A 115 2.92 4.33 -18.49
CA LYS A 115 4.36 4.31 -18.22
C LYS A 115 4.58 4.05 -16.75
N ASP A 116 5.19 2.91 -16.44
CA ASP A 116 5.62 2.60 -15.08
C ASP A 116 6.92 3.34 -14.72
N ASP A 117 6.95 3.95 -13.53
CA ASP A 117 8.14 4.58 -12.90
C ASP A 117 8.03 4.47 -11.37
N ASP A 118 7.22 3.52 -10.89
CA ASP A 118 7.06 3.28 -9.47
C ASP A 118 8.22 2.41 -8.99
N SER A 119 9.22 3.02 -8.36
CA SER A 119 10.40 2.32 -7.85
C SER A 119 10.08 1.19 -6.88
N ARG A 120 8.89 1.20 -6.27
CA ARG A 120 8.44 0.14 -5.37
C ARG A 120 8.19 -1.17 -6.13
N LEU A 121 7.72 -1.07 -7.37
CA LEU A 121 7.59 -2.23 -8.26
C LEU A 121 8.95 -2.78 -8.70
N SER A 122 9.99 -1.95 -8.78
CA SER A 122 11.36 -2.45 -8.99
C SER A 122 11.81 -3.38 -7.87
N PHE A 123 11.47 -3.06 -6.61
CA PHE A 123 11.80 -3.89 -5.47
C PHE A 123 10.93 -5.15 -5.39
N LEU A 124 9.60 -5.00 -5.54
CA LEU A 124 8.65 -6.10 -5.39
C LEU A 124 8.65 -7.10 -6.57
N GLN A 125 8.89 -6.62 -7.79
CA GLN A 125 8.70 -7.40 -9.02
C GLN A 125 9.97 -7.47 -9.90
N GLY A 126 11.05 -6.77 -9.54
CA GLY A 126 12.30 -6.79 -10.30
C GLY A 126 12.25 -5.96 -11.59
N ASN A 127 11.32 -5.01 -11.72
CA ASN A 127 11.24 -4.11 -12.86
C ASN A 127 12.43 -3.12 -12.89
N TYR A 128 12.86 -2.69 -14.07
CA TYR A 128 13.94 -1.71 -14.21
C TYR A 128 13.39 -0.29 -14.28
N VAL A 129 13.88 0.59 -13.41
CA VAL A 129 13.56 2.02 -13.39
C VAL A 129 14.78 2.87 -13.77
N THR A 130 14.57 3.95 -14.52
CA THR A 130 15.63 4.90 -14.87
C THR A 130 15.66 6.06 -13.87
N LEU A 131 16.78 6.27 -13.18
CA LEU A 131 16.91 7.26 -12.11
C LEU A 131 17.02 8.73 -12.58
N THR A 132 16.72 9.04 -13.84
CA THR A 132 16.93 10.36 -14.45
C THR A 132 16.09 11.49 -13.84
N ASN A 133 15.07 11.16 -13.03
CA ASN A 133 14.17 12.13 -12.39
C ASN A 133 14.04 11.91 -10.86
N MET A 134 14.97 11.16 -10.26
CA MET A 134 15.05 11.09 -8.80
C MET A 134 15.59 12.42 -8.28
N LYS A 135 14.86 13.05 -7.37
CA LYS A 135 15.31 14.25 -6.66
C LYS A 135 15.84 13.81 -5.29
N GLU A 136 16.95 14.42 -4.85
CA GLU A 136 17.43 14.32 -3.46
C GLU A 136 16.40 14.87 -2.46
#